data_AF-A0A2L2WMI2-F1
#
_entry.id   AF-A0A2L2WMI2-F1
#
_cell.length_a   1.000
_cell.length_b   1.000
_cell.length_c   1.000
_cell.angle_alpha   90.00
_cell.angle_beta   90.00
_cell.angle_gamma   90.00
#
_symmetry.space_group_name_H-M   'P 1'
#
loop_
_entity.id
_entity.type
_entity.pdbx_description
1 polymer ?
#
loop_
_entity_poly.entity_id
_entity_poly.type
_entity_poly.pdbx_seq_one_letter_code
_entity_poly.pdbx_strand_id
1 'polypeptide(L)'
;MEFVRKAITLSHTFIILIVVGIAFTCHNEWQEVEALEVDNRRIDEFRKEVNRIHIQLIEFSLLGETVLDWDETDLENYHAQRITLDRTLYLFNKIHAIGRIDSVRSLLEDKERQMFQIVRLMDKQQSINKKIVSQVPVIVQTSVREQPKKQKRKGFLGIFGKKEETKPTATTSMLHSLNRTVISEQKAQSRRLGLQADSLAARNAELNRQLQGLICQIEDKVQSDLQKREDEIAAMREQSFMQIGGLMGFVLLLLVIS
;
A
#
# COMPACT_ATOMS: atom_id res chain seq x y z
N MET A 1 33.97 -20.54 -76.70
CA MET A 1 34.14 -19.24 -76.00
C MET A 1 32.83 -18.68 -75.45
N GLU A 2 31.71 -18.66 -76.20
CA GLU A 2 30.44 -18.13 -75.68
C GLU A 2 29.82 -18.97 -74.54
N PHE A 3 29.93 -20.30 -74.61
CA PHE A 3 29.35 -21.19 -73.60
C PHE A 3 30.00 -21.02 -72.22
N VAL A 4 31.33 -20.90 -72.19
CA VAL A 4 32.11 -20.62 -70.98
C VAL A 4 31.75 -19.24 -70.41
N ARG A 5 31.57 -18.23 -71.27
CA ARG A 5 31.18 -16.88 -70.85
C ARG A 5 29.77 -16.87 -70.25
N LYS A 6 28.81 -17.59 -70.86
CA LYS A 6 27.43 -17.75 -70.35
C LYS A 6 27.40 -18.47 -69.00
N ALA A 7 28.20 -19.53 -68.82
CA ALA A 7 28.29 -20.26 -67.55
C ALA A 7 28.85 -19.38 -66.42
N ILE A 8 29.90 -18.59 -66.70
CA ILE A 8 30.48 -17.63 -65.74
C ILE A 8 29.46 -16.54 -65.40
N THR A 9 28.72 -16.00 -66.38
CA THR A 9 27.68 -15.01 -66.10
C THR A 9 26.56 -15.59 -65.23
N LEU A 10 26.14 -16.83 -65.51
CA LEU A 10 25.09 -17.52 -64.75
C LEU A 10 25.50 -17.75 -63.29
N SER A 11 26.74 -18.18 -63.04
CA SER A 11 27.25 -18.39 -61.69
C SER A 11 27.31 -17.09 -60.88
N HIS A 12 27.73 -15.99 -61.50
CA HIS A 12 27.77 -14.68 -60.84
C HIS A 12 26.36 -14.16 -60.53
N THR A 13 25.39 -14.37 -61.43
CA THR A 13 23.99 -14.02 -61.15
C THR A 13 23.39 -14.82 -59.99
N PHE A 14 23.74 -16.09 -59.82
CA PHE A 14 23.28 -16.90 -58.69
C PHE A 14 23.90 -16.46 -57.36
N ILE A 15 25.19 -16.13 -57.35
CA ILE A 15 25.86 -15.59 -56.17
C ILE A 15 25.18 -14.28 -55.73
N ILE A 16 24.89 -13.39 -56.69
CA ILE A 16 24.19 -12.13 -56.40
C ILE A 16 22.79 -12.41 -55.83
N LEU A 17 22.04 -13.37 -56.37
CA LEU A 17 20.72 -13.74 -55.88
C LEU A 17 20.77 -14.25 -54.42
N ILE A 18 21.74 -15.10 -54.09
CA ILE A 18 21.92 -15.62 -52.73
C ILE A 18 22.29 -14.49 -51.77
N VAL A 19 23.21 -13.61 -52.16
CA VAL A 19 23.63 -12.47 -51.34
C VAL A 19 22.45 -11.51 -51.07
N VAL A 20 21.63 -11.23 -52.09
CA VAL A 20 20.41 -10.41 -51.93
C VAL A 20 19.39 -11.11 -51.02
N GLY A 21 19.21 -12.42 -51.14
CA GLY A 21 18.33 -13.20 -50.27
C GLY A 21 18.76 -13.17 -48.80
N ILE A 22 20.06 -13.36 -48.52
CA ILE A 22 20.62 -13.28 -47.17
C ILE A 22 20.47 -11.87 -46.60
N ALA A 23 20.76 -10.84 -47.41
CA ALA A 23 20.62 -9.45 -46.99
C ALA A 23 19.16 -9.10 -46.65
N PHE A 24 18.20 -9.61 -47.43
CA PHE A 24 16.77 -9.43 -47.17
C PHE A 24 16.32 -10.11 -45.87
N THR A 25 16.67 -11.39 -45.66
CA THR A 25 16.36 -12.11 -44.42
C THR A 25 16.98 -11.42 -43.20
N CYS A 26 18.25 -11.03 -43.28
CA CYS A 26 18.93 -10.31 -42.20
C CYS A 26 18.25 -8.98 -41.87
N HIS A 27 17.81 -8.23 -42.89
CA HIS A 27 17.09 -6.99 -42.66
C HIS A 27 15.73 -7.20 -41.98
N ASN A 28 14.99 -8.23 -42.38
CA ASN A 28 13.70 -8.56 -41.77
C ASN A 28 13.86 -9.04 -40.32
N GLU A 29 14.82 -9.92 -40.05
CA GLU A 29 15.13 -10.37 -38.68
C GLU A 29 15.56 -9.20 -37.79
N TRP A 30 16.32 -8.25 -38.34
CA TRP A 30 16.74 -7.06 -37.60
C TRP A 30 15.57 -6.16 -37.21
N GLN A 31 14.60 -5.96 -38.11
CA GLN A 31 13.37 -5.20 -37.80
C GLN A 31 12.51 -5.90 -36.74
N GLU A 32 12.39 -7.22 -36.81
CA GLU A 32 11.67 -8.04 -35.83
C GLU A 32 12.30 -7.94 -34.43
N VAL A 33 13.63 -8.03 -34.34
CA VAL A 33 14.37 -7.86 -33.09
C VAL A 33 14.23 -6.43 -32.53
N GLU A 34 14.28 -5.40 -33.37
CA GLU A 34 14.13 -4.02 -32.91
C GLU A 34 12.72 -3.75 -32.35
N ALA A 35 11.68 -4.30 -32.99
CA ALA A 35 10.32 -4.24 -32.47
C ALA A 35 10.18 -4.96 -31.12
N LEU A 36 10.84 -6.12 -30.95
CA LEU A 36 10.93 -6.77 -29.65
C LEU A 36 11.66 -5.90 -28.61
N GLU A 37 12.78 -5.27 -28.94
CA GLU A 37 13.51 -4.45 -27.96
C GLU A 37 12.69 -3.28 -27.45
N VAL A 38 11.94 -2.60 -28.34
CA VAL A 38 11.07 -1.47 -27.97
C VAL A 38 10.00 -1.92 -26.98
N ASP A 39 9.31 -3.01 -27.27
CA ASP A 39 8.24 -3.48 -26.40
C ASP A 39 8.78 -4.09 -25.08
N ASN A 40 10.02 -4.59 -25.06
CA ASN A 40 10.66 -5.09 -23.84
C ASN A 40 10.99 -3.93 -22.90
N ARG A 41 11.44 -2.81 -23.48
CA ARG A 41 11.65 -1.56 -22.75
C ARG A 41 10.37 -1.06 -22.09
N ARG A 42 9.23 -1.18 -22.78
CA ARG A 42 7.91 -0.80 -22.22
C ARG A 42 7.50 -1.68 -21.04
N ILE A 43 7.71 -2.99 -21.13
CA ILE A 43 7.41 -3.92 -20.02
C ILE A 43 8.33 -3.64 -18.83
N ASP A 44 9.61 -3.38 -19.06
CA ASP A 44 10.56 -3.02 -18.00
C ASP A 44 10.21 -1.68 -17.34
N GLU A 45 9.84 -0.67 -18.12
CA GLU A 45 9.35 0.61 -17.61
C GLU A 45 8.08 0.44 -16.76
N PHE A 46 7.13 -0.38 -17.22
CA PHE A 46 5.93 -0.70 -16.46
C PHE A 46 6.26 -1.37 -15.12
N ARG A 47 7.15 -2.37 -15.11
CA ARG A 47 7.60 -3.05 -13.88
C ARG A 47 8.30 -2.09 -12.91
N LYS A 48 9.14 -1.19 -13.41
CA LYS A 48 9.78 -0.15 -12.59
C LYS A 48 8.76 0.80 -11.96
N GLU A 49 7.74 1.20 -12.71
CA GLU A 49 6.67 2.05 -12.22
C GLU A 49 5.85 1.36 -11.12
N VAL A 50 5.48 0.10 -11.33
CA VAL A 50 4.82 -0.76 -10.33
C VAL A 50 5.64 -0.88 -9.07
N ASN A 51 6.93 -1.24 -9.18
CA ASN A 51 7.80 -1.41 -8.03
C ASN A 51 7.96 -0.11 -7.24
N ARG A 52 8.07 1.03 -7.93
CA ARG A 52 8.12 2.35 -7.27
C ARG A 52 6.86 2.61 -6.45
N ILE A 53 5.68 2.33 -7.01
CA ILE A 53 4.39 2.51 -6.32
C ILE A 53 4.30 1.57 -5.12
N HIS A 54 4.75 0.31 -5.27
CA HIS A 54 4.74 -0.67 -4.19
C HIS A 54 5.63 -0.23 -3.01
N ILE A 55 6.85 0.25 -3.29
CA ILE A 55 7.75 0.79 -2.26
C ILE A 55 7.11 1.99 -1.56
N GLN A 56 6.56 2.95 -2.32
CA GLN A 56 5.89 4.12 -1.72
C GLN A 56 4.69 3.74 -0.86
N LEU A 57 3.93 2.71 -1.23
CA LEU A 57 2.81 2.20 -0.43
C LEU A 57 3.29 1.57 0.88
N ILE A 58 4.39 0.82 0.86
CA ILE A 58 4.99 0.23 2.06
C ILE A 58 5.50 1.34 2.99
N GLU A 59 6.29 2.27 2.46
CA GLU A 59 6.81 3.41 3.21
C GLU A 59 5.66 4.22 3.84
N PHE A 60 4.62 4.51 3.07
CA PHE A 60 3.44 5.20 3.57
C PHE A 60 2.70 4.42 4.66
N SER A 61 2.57 3.10 4.51
CA SER A 61 1.93 2.26 5.51
C SER A 61 2.73 2.26 6.83
N LEU A 62 4.06 2.20 6.74
CA LEU A 62 4.97 2.17 7.88
C LEU A 62 4.90 3.46 8.70
N LEU A 63 4.75 4.62 8.05
CA LEU A 63 4.62 5.90 8.75
C LEU A 63 3.47 5.88 9.77
N GLY A 64 2.37 5.21 9.43
CA GLY A 64 1.19 5.15 10.29
C GLY A 64 1.30 4.24 11.52
N GLU A 65 2.39 3.49 11.69
CA GLU A 65 2.57 2.61 12.85
C GLU A 65 2.78 3.39 14.16
N THR A 66 3.33 4.60 14.09
CA THR A 66 3.63 5.44 15.26
C THR A 66 2.53 6.44 15.61
N VAL A 67 1.30 6.23 15.11
CA VAL A 67 0.17 7.17 15.26
C VAL A 67 -0.15 7.57 16.70
N LEU A 68 0.23 6.76 17.68
CA LEU A 68 0.01 7.03 19.10
C LEU A 68 0.88 8.16 19.66
N ASP A 69 2.01 8.44 19.03
CA ASP A 69 2.98 9.45 19.48
C ASP A 69 2.93 10.73 18.63
N TRP A 70 1.99 10.81 17.68
CA TRP A 70 1.92 11.89 16.71
C TRP A 70 1.46 13.22 17.30
N ASP A 71 2.08 14.29 16.82
CA ASP A 71 1.62 15.66 16.97
C ASP A 71 1.00 16.22 15.66
N GLU A 72 0.67 17.53 15.67
CA GLU A 72 0.10 18.20 14.49
C GLU A 72 1.08 18.23 13.29
N THR A 73 2.38 18.32 13.55
CA THR A 73 3.42 18.33 12.50
C THR A 73 3.52 16.95 11.85
N ASP A 74 3.41 15.87 12.64
CA ASP A 74 3.38 14.50 12.12
C ASP A 74 2.16 14.26 11.23
N LEU A 75 0.99 14.79 11.61
CA LEU A 75 -0.22 14.75 10.80
C LEU A 75 -0.07 15.50 9.47
N GLU A 76 0.53 16.70 9.49
CA GLU A 76 0.81 17.47 8.27
C GLU A 76 1.79 16.73 7.34
N ASN A 77 2.84 16.12 7.90
CA ASN A 77 3.79 15.32 7.13
C ASN A 77 3.11 14.09 6.51
N TYR A 78 2.30 13.37 7.29
CA TYR A 78 1.55 12.23 6.79
C TYR A 78 0.58 12.64 5.65
N HIS A 79 -0.09 13.79 5.80
CA HIS A 79 -0.95 14.36 4.76
C HIS A 79 -0.17 14.68 3.48
N ALA A 80 0.97 15.35 3.58
CA ALA A 80 1.80 15.70 2.43
C ALA A 80 2.26 14.46 1.66
N GLN A 81 2.65 13.40 2.38
CA GLN A 81 3.02 12.13 1.77
C GLN A 81 1.83 11.41 1.13
N ARG A 82 0.66 11.43 1.78
CA ARG A 82 -0.58 10.88 1.21
C ARG A 82 -0.93 11.56 -0.11
N ILE A 83 -0.83 12.89 -0.20
CA ILE A 83 -1.09 13.64 -1.43
C ILE A 83 -0.09 13.28 -2.54
N THR A 84 1.18 13.07 -2.18
CA THR A 84 2.23 12.66 -3.13
C THR A 84 1.96 11.27 -3.70
N LEU A 85 1.58 10.33 -2.83
CA LEU A 85 1.17 8.99 -3.23
C LEU A 85 -0.10 9.02 -4.08
N ASP A 86 -1.11 9.80 -3.71
CA ASP A 86 -2.37 9.95 -4.45
C ASP A 86 -2.14 10.44 -5.88
N ARG A 87 -1.26 11.44 -6.06
CA ARG A 87 -0.86 11.92 -7.38
C ARG A 87 -0.20 10.81 -8.19
N THR A 88 0.73 10.08 -7.58
CA THR A 88 1.44 8.98 -8.26
C THR A 88 0.47 7.88 -8.71
N LEU A 89 -0.46 7.49 -7.84
CA LEU A 89 -1.52 6.54 -8.15
C LEU A 89 -2.44 7.04 -9.27
N TYR A 90 -2.82 8.32 -9.24
CA TYR A 90 -3.63 8.92 -10.31
C TYR A 90 -2.94 8.89 -11.68
N LEU A 91 -1.66 9.28 -11.74
CA LEU A 91 -0.86 9.23 -12.96
C LEU A 91 -0.76 7.79 -13.49
N PHE A 92 -0.49 6.83 -12.61
CA PHE A 92 -0.44 5.41 -12.95
C PHE A 92 -1.78 4.90 -13.50
N ASN A 93 -2.90 5.26 -12.88
CA ASN A 93 -4.24 4.90 -13.35
C ASN A 93 -4.54 5.50 -14.73
N LYS A 94 -4.10 6.74 -14.99
CA LYS A 94 -4.30 7.40 -16.28
C LYS A 94 -3.57 6.69 -17.42
N ILE A 95 -2.40 6.11 -17.16
CA ILE A 95 -1.59 5.44 -18.17
C ILE A 95 -2.06 3.99 -18.38
N HIS A 96 -2.35 3.27 -17.30
CA HIS A 96 -2.57 1.82 -17.35
C HIS A 96 -4.02 1.37 -17.14
N ALA A 97 -4.92 2.29 -16.78
CA ALA A 97 -6.35 2.07 -16.58
C ALA A 97 -6.68 0.88 -15.65
N ILE A 98 -6.07 0.84 -14.46
CA ILE A 98 -6.28 -0.24 -13.48
C ILE A 98 -7.43 0.15 -12.54
N GLY A 99 -8.59 -0.49 -12.75
CA GLY A 99 -9.85 -0.10 -12.09
C GLY A 99 -9.85 -0.15 -10.55
N ARG A 100 -8.90 -0.82 -9.91
CA ARG A 100 -8.79 -0.87 -8.44
C ARG A 100 -8.11 0.35 -7.81
N ILE A 101 -7.40 1.16 -8.59
CA ILE A 101 -6.62 2.27 -8.05
C ILE A 101 -7.52 3.30 -7.34
N ASP A 102 -8.69 3.62 -7.90
CA ASP A 102 -9.58 4.61 -7.29
C ASP A 102 -10.14 4.13 -5.93
N SER A 103 -10.31 2.82 -5.76
CA SER A 103 -10.68 2.22 -4.47
C SER A 103 -9.53 2.29 -3.46
N VAL A 104 -8.29 2.10 -3.90
CA VAL A 104 -7.10 2.27 -3.04
C VAL A 104 -6.98 3.73 -2.60
N ARG A 105 -7.16 4.68 -3.51
CA ARG A 105 -7.09 6.12 -3.21
C ARG A 105 -8.13 6.55 -2.17
N SER A 106 -9.38 6.12 -2.32
CA SER A 106 -10.43 6.45 -1.36
C SER A 106 -10.16 5.84 0.02
N LEU A 107 -9.65 4.60 0.07
CA LEU A 107 -9.27 3.95 1.33
C LEU A 107 -8.08 4.62 2.02
N LEU A 108 -7.12 5.17 1.28
CA LEU A 108 -6.00 5.93 1.83
C LEU A 108 -6.48 7.25 2.47
N GLU A 109 -7.39 7.97 1.81
CA GLU A 109 -8.02 9.18 2.38
C GLU A 109 -8.81 8.85 3.66
N ASP A 110 -9.56 7.76 3.61
CA ASP A 110 -10.34 7.27 4.73
C ASP A 110 -9.48 6.85 5.93
N LYS A 111 -8.32 6.22 5.68
CA LYS A 111 -7.32 5.86 6.69
C LYS A 111 -6.78 7.11 7.38
N GLU A 112 -6.34 8.11 6.61
CA GLU A 112 -5.85 9.38 7.13
C GLU A 112 -6.89 10.07 8.01
N ARG A 113 -8.15 10.13 7.55
CA ARG A 113 -9.24 10.76 8.30
C ARG A 113 -9.46 10.08 9.65
N GLN A 114 -9.35 8.77 9.73
CA GLN A 114 -9.47 8.02 10.99
C GLN A 114 -8.28 8.26 11.92
N MET A 115 -7.06 8.33 11.38
CA MET A 115 -5.86 8.63 12.17
C MET A 115 -5.97 10.02 12.81
N PHE A 116 -6.42 11.03 12.06
CA PHE A 116 -6.71 12.36 12.60
C PHE A 116 -7.74 12.32 13.75
N GLN A 117 -8.78 11.48 13.62
CA GLN A 117 -9.77 11.30 14.70
C GLN A 117 -9.17 10.65 15.94
N ILE A 118 -8.28 9.67 15.78
CA ILE A 118 -7.59 9.00 16.89
C ILE A 118 -6.69 9.99 17.63
N VAL A 119 -5.83 10.73 16.93
CA VAL A 119 -4.93 11.73 17.54
C VAL A 119 -5.74 12.76 18.35
N ARG A 120 -6.82 13.31 17.77
CA ARG A 120 -7.68 14.27 18.46
C ARG A 120 -8.34 13.70 19.72
N LEU A 121 -8.77 12.43 19.68
CA LEU A 121 -9.36 11.76 20.84
C LEU A 121 -8.31 11.46 21.91
N MET A 122 -7.07 11.17 21.52
CA MET A 122 -5.93 10.97 22.43
C MET A 122 -5.57 12.25 23.16
N ASP A 123 -5.50 13.39 22.47
CA ASP A 123 -5.30 14.71 23.08
C ASP A 123 -6.37 15.03 24.12
N LYS A 124 -7.63 14.74 23.79
CA LYS A 124 -8.74 14.92 24.71
C LYS A 124 -8.61 14.00 25.94
N GLN A 125 -8.23 12.76 25.73
CA GLN A 125 -7.98 11.80 26.81
C GLN A 125 -6.84 12.27 27.73
N GLN A 126 -5.76 12.81 27.16
CA GLN A 126 -4.63 13.35 27.93
C GLN A 126 -5.05 14.58 28.76
N SER A 127 -5.88 15.47 28.20
CA SER A 127 -6.45 16.61 28.92
C SER A 127 -7.32 16.17 30.11
N ILE A 128 -8.16 15.14 29.93
CA ILE A 128 -8.95 14.55 31.02
C ILE A 128 -8.03 13.93 32.08
N ASN A 129 -6.99 13.20 31.66
CA ASN A 129 -6.05 12.57 32.59
C ASN A 129 -5.30 13.63 33.43
N LYS A 130 -4.90 14.76 32.83
CA LYS A 130 -4.31 15.91 33.55
C LYS A 130 -5.27 16.46 34.63
N LYS A 131 -6.58 16.50 34.37
CA LYS A 131 -7.60 16.92 35.37
C LYS A 131 -7.73 15.92 36.52
N ILE A 132 -7.58 14.62 36.26
CA ILE A 132 -7.60 13.59 37.32
C ILE A 132 -6.37 13.75 38.20
N VAL A 133 -5.18 13.81 37.58
CA VAL A 133 -3.89 13.95 38.28
C VAL A 133 -3.85 15.21 39.15
N SER A 134 -4.48 16.31 38.74
CA SER A 134 -4.54 17.53 39.55
C SER A 134 -5.56 17.48 40.69
N GLN A 135 -6.66 16.73 40.55
CA GLN A 135 -7.71 16.63 41.58
C GLN A 135 -7.42 15.58 42.66
N VAL A 136 -6.72 14.49 42.32
CA VAL A 136 -6.40 13.42 43.27
C VAL A 136 -5.62 13.92 44.50
N PRO A 137 -4.54 14.72 44.38
CA PRO A 137 -3.82 15.25 45.54
C PRO A 137 -4.66 16.17 46.42
N VAL A 138 -5.57 16.95 45.82
CA VAL A 138 -6.48 17.86 46.55
C VAL A 138 -7.43 17.06 47.44
N ILE A 139 -7.97 15.96 46.92
CA ILE A 139 -8.81 15.03 47.69
C ILE A 139 -8.01 14.36 48.81
N VAL A 140 -6.77 13.93 48.53
CA VAL A 140 -5.89 13.35 49.56
C VAL A 140 -5.60 14.35 50.68
N GLN A 141 -5.23 15.59 50.36
CA GLN A 141 -5.01 16.63 51.39
C GLN A 141 -6.27 16.94 52.19
N THR A 142 -7.43 16.99 51.54
CA THR A 142 -8.72 17.23 52.20
C THR A 142 -9.06 16.08 53.16
N SER A 143 -8.77 14.84 52.76
CA SER A 143 -8.95 13.66 53.61
C SER A 143 -8.02 13.61 54.83
N VAL A 144 -6.77 14.09 54.69
CA VAL A 144 -5.83 14.19 55.82
C VAL A 144 -6.26 15.29 56.79
N ARG A 145 -6.84 16.38 56.29
CA ARG A 145 -7.40 17.47 57.11
C ARG A 145 -8.71 17.09 57.78
N GLU A 146 -9.53 16.27 57.13
CA GLU A 146 -10.70 15.63 57.72
C GLU A 146 -10.26 14.49 58.64
N GLN A 147 -9.82 14.81 59.86
CA GLN A 147 -9.54 13.80 60.86
C GLN A 147 -10.73 12.82 60.99
N PRO A 148 -10.46 11.51 61.16
CA PRO A 148 -11.52 10.53 61.37
C PRO A 148 -12.23 10.87 62.68
N LYS A 149 -13.39 11.53 62.60
CA LYS A 149 -14.26 11.74 63.77
C LYS A 149 -14.77 10.37 64.21
N LYS A 150 -14.09 9.79 65.21
CA LYS A 150 -14.51 8.55 65.87
C LYS A 150 -16.01 8.65 66.19
N GLN A 151 -16.78 7.67 65.73
CA GLN A 151 -18.20 7.54 66.04
C GLN A 151 -18.40 7.63 67.55
N LYS A 152 -18.99 8.73 68.04
CA LYS A 152 -19.47 8.79 69.41
C LYS A 152 -20.77 7.99 69.48
N ARG A 153 -20.70 6.74 69.94
CA ARG A 153 -21.89 5.98 70.33
C ARG A 153 -22.50 6.66 71.55
N LYS A 154 -23.66 7.31 71.39
CA LYS A 154 -24.45 7.80 72.52
C LYS A 154 -25.32 6.63 73.01
N GLY A 155 -24.92 6.04 74.13
CA GLY A 155 -25.67 4.96 74.78
C GLY A 155 -25.23 4.83 76.23
N PHE A 156 -26.02 5.36 77.15
CA PHE A 156 -25.96 4.96 78.55
C PHE A 156 -26.59 3.55 78.60
N LEU A 157 -25.81 2.56 79.01
CA LEU A 157 -26.18 1.14 79.13
C LEU A 157 -26.66 0.42 77.84
N GLY A 158 -25.71 -0.30 77.23
CA GLY A 158 -25.98 -1.69 76.86
C GLY A 158 -26.55 -1.99 75.47
N ILE A 159 -27.75 -1.55 75.09
CA ILE A 159 -28.48 -2.31 74.02
C ILE A 159 -29.15 -1.49 72.89
N PHE A 160 -29.31 -0.16 72.97
CA PHE A 160 -29.96 0.61 71.87
C PHE A 160 -29.26 1.93 71.51
N GLY A 161 -27.97 1.88 71.16
CA GLY A 161 -27.29 3.03 70.56
C GLY A 161 -27.64 3.17 69.07
N LYS A 162 -28.67 3.96 68.73
CA LYS A 162 -28.95 4.36 67.33
C LYS A 162 -27.68 5.04 66.80
N LYS A 163 -27.05 4.45 65.77
CA LYS A 163 -25.90 5.09 65.10
C LYS A 163 -26.42 6.35 64.43
N GLU A 164 -25.88 7.50 64.84
CA GLU A 164 -26.17 8.78 64.21
C GLU A 164 -25.74 8.70 62.73
N GLU A 165 -26.66 8.92 61.79
CA GLU A 165 -26.37 8.90 60.36
C GLU A 165 -25.28 9.92 60.06
N THR A 166 -24.11 9.42 59.66
CA THR A 166 -22.95 10.24 59.34
C THR A 166 -23.27 11.06 58.09
N LYS A 167 -23.34 12.40 58.25
CA LYS A 167 -23.36 13.33 57.12
C LYS A 167 -22.15 13.05 56.22
N PRO A 168 -22.31 13.07 54.87
CA PRO A 168 -21.20 12.84 53.95
C PRO A 168 -20.07 13.81 54.27
N THR A 169 -18.86 13.28 54.47
CA THR A 169 -17.66 14.10 54.68
C THR A 169 -17.30 14.78 53.36
N ALA A 170 -16.64 15.95 53.39
CA ALA A 170 -16.33 16.69 52.16
C ALA A 170 -15.48 15.84 51.20
N THR A 171 -14.59 14.99 51.73
CA THR A 171 -13.83 14.00 50.94
C THR A 171 -14.74 13.03 50.19
N THR A 172 -15.80 12.50 50.81
CA THR A 172 -16.74 11.58 50.16
C THR A 172 -17.52 12.27 49.04
N SER A 173 -17.93 13.53 49.24
CA SER A 173 -18.59 14.33 48.21
C SER A 173 -17.66 14.62 47.03
N MET A 174 -16.40 14.97 47.30
CA MET A 174 -15.39 15.24 46.26
C MET A 174 -15.04 13.98 45.46
N LEU A 175 -14.86 12.83 46.12
CA LEU A 175 -14.65 11.53 45.45
C LEU A 175 -15.84 11.16 44.57
N HIS A 176 -17.05 11.35 45.08
CA HIS A 176 -18.27 11.08 44.32
C HIS A 176 -18.38 12.00 43.10
N SER A 177 -18.03 13.29 43.24
CA SER A 177 -17.98 14.25 42.12
C SER A 177 -16.92 13.87 41.08
N LEU A 178 -15.70 13.54 41.51
CA LEU A 178 -14.62 13.09 40.63
C LEU A 178 -15.01 11.82 39.85
N ASN A 179 -15.58 10.83 40.54
CA ASN A 179 -16.03 9.58 39.93
C ASN A 179 -17.19 9.79 38.95
N ARG A 180 -18.17 10.62 39.31
CA ARG A 180 -19.36 10.86 38.47
C ARG A 180 -19.05 11.68 37.23
N THR A 181 -18.07 12.57 37.30
CA THR A 181 -17.83 13.58 36.24
C THR A 181 -16.59 13.24 35.43
N VAL A 182 -15.42 13.17 36.07
CA VAL A 182 -14.14 13.06 35.34
C VAL A 182 -13.83 11.60 34.98
N ILE A 183 -14.03 10.66 35.90
CA ILE A 183 -13.78 9.22 35.64
C ILE A 183 -14.80 8.66 34.63
N SER A 184 -16.06 9.08 34.70
CA SER A 184 -17.09 8.64 33.74
C SER A 184 -16.81 9.19 32.33
N GLU A 185 -16.36 10.46 32.22
CA GLU A 185 -15.95 11.06 30.95
C GLU A 185 -14.71 10.35 30.39
N GLN A 186 -13.73 10.03 31.23
CA GLN A 186 -12.54 9.25 30.84
C GLN A 186 -12.92 7.87 30.28
N LYS A 187 -13.84 7.15 30.94
CA LYS A 187 -14.34 5.85 30.46
C LYS A 187 -15.08 5.97 29.14
N ALA A 188 -15.91 7.01 28.98
CA ALA A 188 -16.62 7.25 27.73
C ALA A 188 -15.68 7.58 26.57
N GLN A 189 -14.63 8.38 26.81
CA GLN A 189 -13.60 8.67 25.81
C GLN A 189 -12.77 7.44 25.47
N SER A 190 -12.35 6.66 26.46
CA SER A 190 -11.62 5.40 26.21
C SER A 190 -12.43 4.42 25.36
N ARG A 191 -13.75 4.30 25.60
CA ARG A 191 -14.63 3.49 24.75
C ARG A 191 -14.70 4.01 23.31
N ARG A 192 -14.75 5.33 23.11
CA ARG A 192 -14.75 5.95 21.77
C ARG A 192 -13.43 5.72 21.03
N LEU A 193 -12.30 5.82 21.73
CA LEU A 193 -10.98 5.49 21.20
C LEU A 193 -10.92 4.03 20.74
N GLY A 194 -11.42 3.09 21.56
CA GLY A 194 -11.51 1.68 21.18
C GLY A 194 -12.31 1.46 19.90
N LEU A 195 -13.50 2.05 19.80
CA LEU A 195 -14.33 1.95 18.59
C LEU A 195 -13.65 2.51 17.34
N GLN A 196 -12.88 3.60 17.47
CA GLN A 196 -12.13 4.17 16.35
C GLN A 196 -10.94 3.31 15.95
N ALA A 197 -10.23 2.72 16.92
CA ALA A 197 -9.16 1.77 16.66
C ALA A 197 -9.68 0.51 15.96
N ASP A 198 -10.82 -0.04 16.41
CA ASP A 198 -11.47 -1.19 15.77
C ASP A 198 -11.88 -0.87 14.33
N SER A 199 -12.45 0.33 14.11
CA SER A 199 -12.84 0.82 12.78
C SER A 199 -11.63 1.01 11.86
N LEU A 200 -10.51 1.53 12.39
CA LEU A 200 -9.26 1.67 11.66
C LEU A 200 -8.65 0.30 11.30
N ALA A 201 -8.71 -0.67 12.22
CA ALA A 201 -8.25 -2.03 11.96
C ALA A 201 -9.06 -2.69 10.83
N ALA A 202 -10.39 -2.55 10.85
CA ALA A 202 -11.25 -3.07 9.78
C ALA A 202 -10.96 -2.42 8.42
N ARG A 203 -10.74 -1.09 8.37
CA ARG A 203 -10.40 -0.39 7.12
C ARG A 203 -9.01 -0.72 6.62
N ASN A 204 -8.03 -0.91 7.51
CA ASN A 204 -6.69 -1.39 7.13
C ASN A 204 -6.77 -2.79 6.51
N ALA A 205 -7.62 -3.68 7.04
CA ALA A 205 -7.83 -5.00 6.44
C ALA A 205 -8.43 -4.90 5.03
N GLU A 206 -9.41 -4.01 4.81
CA GLU A 206 -9.98 -3.77 3.48
C GLU A 206 -8.98 -3.12 2.51
N LEU A 207 -8.18 -2.15 2.98
CA LEU A 207 -7.10 -1.56 2.18
C LEU A 207 -6.09 -2.63 1.75
N ASN A 208 -5.66 -3.49 2.68
CA ASN A 208 -4.76 -4.60 2.35
C ASN A 208 -5.37 -5.56 1.34
N ARG A 209 -6.67 -5.86 1.45
CA ARG A 209 -7.39 -6.68 0.47
C ARG A 209 -7.42 -6.05 -0.92
N GLN A 210 -7.66 -4.74 -1.01
CA GLN A 210 -7.66 -4.01 -2.29
C GLN A 210 -6.26 -3.91 -2.89
N LEU A 211 -5.24 -3.68 -2.06
CA LEU A 211 -3.85 -3.70 -2.48
C LEU A 211 -3.43 -5.06 -3.02
N GLN A 212 -3.81 -6.15 -2.33
CA GLN A 212 -3.58 -7.49 -2.82
C GLN A 212 -4.28 -7.73 -4.16
N GLY A 213 -5.53 -7.27 -4.31
CA GLY A 213 -6.25 -7.35 -5.58
C GLY A 213 -5.59 -6.53 -6.70
N LEU A 214 -4.98 -5.39 -6.38
CA LEU A 214 -4.22 -4.58 -7.33
C LEU A 214 -2.90 -5.26 -7.73
N ILE A 215 -2.20 -5.88 -6.77
CA ILE A 215 -1.00 -6.68 -7.03
C ILE A 215 -1.33 -7.83 -7.98
N CYS A 216 -2.39 -8.61 -7.72
CA CYS A 216 -2.80 -9.68 -8.62
C CYS A 216 -3.12 -9.18 -10.03
N GLN A 217 -3.83 -8.06 -10.17
CA GLN A 217 -4.13 -7.49 -11.49
C GLN A 217 -2.86 -7.06 -12.25
N ILE A 218 -1.88 -6.54 -11.53
CA ILE A 218 -0.60 -6.17 -12.12
C ILE A 218 0.21 -7.41 -12.49
N GLU A 219 0.28 -8.41 -11.62
CA GLU A 219 0.93 -9.69 -11.88
C GLU A 219 0.33 -10.39 -13.09
N ASP A 220 -1.00 -10.45 -13.19
CA ASP A 220 -1.71 -11.02 -14.34
C ASP A 220 -1.33 -10.28 -15.63
N LYS A 221 -1.28 -8.94 -15.61
CA LYS A 221 -0.88 -8.13 -16.76
C LYS A 221 0.58 -8.37 -17.16
N VAL A 222 1.48 -8.40 -16.19
CA VAL A 222 2.90 -8.68 -16.42
C VAL A 222 3.07 -10.09 -17.00
N GLN A 223 2.33 -11.07 -16.49
CA GLN A 223 2.39 -12.45 -16.96
C GLN A 223 1.81 -12.58 -18.38
N SER A 224 0.70 -11.92 -18.68
CA SER A 224 0.12 -11.92 -20.03
C SER A 224 1.05 -11.26 -21.04
N ASP A 225 1.69 -10.15 -20.66
CA ASP A 225 2.66 -9.46 -21.53
C ASP A 225 3.88 -10.34 -21.78
N LEU A 226 4.40 -11.04 -20.76
CA LEU A 226 5.47 -12.02 -20.92
C LEU A 226 5.07 -13.20 -21.81
N GLN A 227 3.89 -13.80 -21.59
CA GLN A 227 3.43 -14.94 -22.39
C GLN A 227 3.31 -14.55 -23.87
N LYS A 228 2.76 -13.37 -24.14
CA LYS A 228 2.69 -12.82 -25.49
C LYS A 228 4.07 -12.71 -26.14
N ARG A 229 5.12 -12.38 -25.36
CA ARG A 229 6.50 -12.38 -25.86
C ARG A 229 7.03 -13.75 -26.20
N GLU A 230 6.77 -14.74 -25.36
CA GLU A 230 7.20 -16.10 -25.62
C GLU A 230 6.56 -16.62 -26.92
N ASP A 231 5.29 -16.29 -27.13
CA ASP A 231 4.55 -16.66 -28.35
C ASP A 231 5.10 -15.91 -29.59
N GLU A 232 5.38 -14.60 -29.49
CA GLU A 232 6.01 -13.82 -30.57
C GLU A 232 7.40 -14.36 -30.94
N ILE A 233 8.24 -14.67 -29.94
CA ILE A 233 9.57 -15.25 -30.15
C ILE A 233 9.48 -16.64 -30.77
N ALA A 234 8.52 -17.45 -30.35
CA ALA A 234 8.29 -18.77 -30.93
C ALA A 234 7.88 -18.68 -32.41
N ALA A 235 6.96 -17.77 -32.74
CA ALA A 235 6.50 -17.55 -34.11
C ALA A 235 7.63 -17.07 -35.03
N MET A 236 8.46 -16.12 -34.57
CA MET A 236 9.62 -15.67 -35.33
C MET A 236 10.65 -16.79 -35.53
N ARG A 237 10.91 -17.62 -34.52
CA ARG A 237 11.81 -18.77 -34.66
C ARG A 237 11.32 -19.75 -35.72
N GLU A 238 10.01 -20.00 -35.76
CA GLU A 238 9.40 -20.85 -36.79
C GLU A 238 9.58 -20.25 -38.19
N GLN A 239 9.35 -18.94 -38.32
CA GLN A 239 9.55 -18.22 -39.58
C GLN A 239 11.01 -18.24 -40.05
N SER A 240 11.97 -17.91 -39.18
CA SER A 240 13.40 -17.98 -39.49
C SER A 240 13.81 -19.40 -39.87
N PHE A 241 13.28 -20.42 -39.19
CA PHE A 241 13.54 -21.83 -39.55
C PHE A 241 13.04 -22.17 -40.96
N MET A 242 11.83 -21.69 -41.33
CA MET A 242 11.31 -21.85 -42.69
C MET A 242 12.16 -21.10 -43.73
N GLN A 243 12.59 -19.88 -43.44
CA GLN A 243 13.41 -19.07 -44.36
C GLN A 243 14.81 -19.66 -44.57
N ILE A 244 15.50 -20.02 -43.49
CA ILE A 244 16.82 -20.65 -43.53
C ILE A 244 16.72 -22.03 -44.17
N GLY A 245 15.71 -22.82 -43.82
CA GLY A 245 15.45 -24.13 -44.42
C GLY A 245 15.16 -24.03 -45.92
N GLY A 246 14.37 -23.03 -46.35
CA GLY A 246 14.10 -22.74 -47.75
C GLY A 246 15.35 -22.32 -48.53
N LEU A 247 16.17 -21.42 -47.97
CA LEU A 247 17.43 -21.00 -48.58
C LEU A 247 18.41 -22.17 -48.70
N MET A 248 18.53 -22.99 -47.65
CA MET A 248 19.38 -24.19 -47.65
C MET A 248 18.92 -25.21 -48.69
N GLY A 249 17.61 -25.45 -48.78
CA GLY A 249 17.01 -26.32 -49.80
C GLY A 249 17.25 -25.80 -51.22
N PHE A 250 17.15 -24.49 -51.42
CA PHE A 250 17.46 -23.85 -52.70
C PHE A 250 18.93 -24.00 -53.10
N VAL A 251 19.87 -23.79 -52.15
CA VAL A 251 21.31 -24.00 -52.40
C VAL A 251 21.60 -25.46 -52.76
N LEU A 252 20.98 -26.42 -52.08
CA LEU A 252 21.13 -27.85 -52.39
C LEU A 252 20.59 -28.19 -53.79
N LEU A 253 19.44 -27.61 -54.18
CA LEU A 253 18.87 -27.80 -55.51
C LEU A 253 19.78 -27.20 -56.59
N LEU A 254 20.36 -26.02 -56.35
CA LEU A 254 21.34 -25.43 -57.26
C LEU A 254 22.62 -26.26 -57.39
N LEU A 255 23.11 -26.86 -56.31
CA LEU A 255 24.28 -27.75 -56.32
C LEU A 255 24.06 -29.01 -57.18
N VAL A 256 22.82 -29.50 -57.27
CA VAL A 256 22.48 -30.67 -58.11
C VAL A 256 22.36 -30.30 -59.59
N ILE A 257 21.97 -29.06 -59.90
CA ILE A 257 21.73 -28.58 -61.28
C ILE A 257 22.99 -27.95 -61.90
N SER A 258 23.89 -27.40 -61.07
CA SER A 258 25.19 -26.82 -61.46
C SER A 258 26.19 -27.87 -61.92
#